data_AF-A0A9Q3VLR3-F1
#
_entry.id   AF-A0A9Q3VLR3-F1
#
_cell.length_a   1.000
_cell.length_b   1.000
_cell.length_c   1.000
_cell.angle_alpha   90.00
_cell.angle_beta   90.00
_cell.angle_gamma   90.00
#
_symmetry.space_group_name_H-M   'P 1'
#
loop_
_entity.id
_entity.type
_entity.pdbx_description
1 polymer ?
#
loop_
_entity_poly.entity_id
_entity_poly.type
_entity_poly.pdbx_seq_one_letter_code
_entity_poly.pdbx_strand_id
1 'polypeptide(L)'
;MQRTQTRFRHGALTAGAAVLALLAAGCAKVSAGTQAGDCRDDGDWSGRQEAAWLRTAVAFHRPADGAGPSYEEASVVVRPPRTGDVRVLCRPLDVQVEFWTLTARATGPELSFVLRYGLSADGSRTRTVAFPSSLATGQDATCTRGLVAAYAGRPLAGGELPRVTGDLAAAGDADVRFGTERIGGHRLLPARDSARCDANRSKPGPAPTGSAGWDIYHP
;
A
#
# COMPACT_ATOMS: atom_id res chain seq x y z
N MET A 1 -49.38 33.89 -59.31
CA MET A 1 -49.94 33.13 -60.45
C MET A 1 -49.21 31.79 -60.56
N GLN A 2 -50.00 30.70 -60.62
CA GLN A 2 -49.75 29.34 -61.14
C GLN A 2 -48.38 28.68 -60.88
N ARG A 3 -48.27 27.69 -59.96
CA ARG A 3 -48.57 26.23 -60.10
C ARG A 3 -47.91 25.55 -61.31
N THR A 4 -46.97 24.64 -61.02
CA THR A 4 -46.72 23.46 -61.85
C THR A 4 -46.50 22.24 -60.95
N GLN A 5 -47.45 21.31 -61.00
CA GLN A 5 -47.37 19.96 -60.44
C GLN A 5 -46.70 19.02 -61.45
N THR A 6 -45.89 18.07 -60.98
CA THR A 6 -45.50 16.89 -61.76
C THR A 6 -45.56 15.61 -60.93
N ARG A 7 -46.69 14.91 -61.10
CA ARG A 7 -46.91 13.47 -61.34
C ARG A 7 -46.27 12.41 -60.42
N PHE A 8 -47.17 11.66 -59.77
CA PHE A 8 -47.02 10.30 -59.25
C PHE A 8 -46.90 9.23 -60.36
N ARG A 9 -46.06 8.21 -60.13
CA ARG A 9 -46.17 6.80 -60.60
C ARG A 9 -45.49 5.94 -59.51
N HIS A 10 -46.20 5.29 -58.59
CA HIS A 10 -46.79 3.94 -58.66
C HIS A 10 -45.91 2.91 -59.40
N GLY A 11 -45.12 2.18 -58.62
CA GLY A 11 -44.42 0.94 -58.97
C GLY A 11 -44.68 -0.10 -57.87
N ALA A 12 -44.92 -1.34 -58.30
CA ALA A 12 -45.72 -2.38 -57.67
C ALA A 12 -45.27 -2.95 -56.31
N LEU A 13 -46.30 -3.38 -55.56
CA LEU A 13 -46.29 -4.34 -54.47
C LEU A 13 -45.67 -5.68 -54.90
N THR A 14 -44.75 -6.21 -54.10
CA THR A 14 -44.56 -7.67 -53.99
C THR A 14 -44.47 -8.05 -52.53
N ALA A 15 -45.31 -9.02 -52.18
CA ALA A 15 -45.55 -9.55 -50.86
C ALA A 15 -44.35 -10.35 -50.33
N GLY A 16 -44.18 -10.33 -49.02
CA GLY A 16 -43.18 -11.14 -48.31
C GLY A 16 -43.32 -10.97 -46.80
N ALA A 17 -44.51 -11.23 -46.27
CA ALA A 17 -44.66 -11.47 -44.84
C ALA A 17 -44.34 -12.94 -44.57
N ALA A 18 -43.37 -13.22 -43.71
CA ALA A 18 -43.58 -13.98 -42.47
C ALA A 18 -42.24 -14.45 -41.85
N VAL A 19 -42.21 -14.34 -40.52
CA VAL A 19 -41.39 -15.08 -39.55
C VAL A 19 -39.90 -14.78 -39.48
N LEU A 20 -39.51 -14.02 -38.45
CA LEU A 20 -38.46 -14.40 -37.50
C LEU A 20 -38.53 -13.53 -36.23
N ALA A 21 -39.73 -13.52 -35.61
CA ALA A 21 -39.85 -13.21 -34.20
C ALA A 21 -39.76 -14.55 -33.44
N LEU A 22 -38.53 -15.00 -33.17
CA LEU A 22 -38.16 -16.06 -32.22
C LEU A 22 -36.62 -16.20 -32.19
N LEU A 23 -35.92 -15.13 -31.78
CA LEU A 23 -34.51 -15.22 -31.33
C LEU A 23 -34.35 -14.68 -29.89
N ALA A 24 -35.46 -14.57 -29.16
CA ALA A 24 -35.51 -14.16 -27.77
C ALA A 24 -35.95 -15.33 -26.87
N ALA A 25 -35.31 -16.49 -27.01
CA ALA A 25 -35.32 -17.60 -26.03
C ALA A 25 -34.47 -18.74 -26.58
N GLY A 26 -33.16 -18.75 -26.33
CA GLY A 26 -32.35 -19.90 -26.76
C GLY A 26 -30.84 -19.70 -26.86
N CYS A 27 -30.21 -19.12 -25.84
CA CYS A 27 -28.79 -19.38 -25.52
C CYS A 27 -28.55 -19.16 -24.01
N ALA A 28 -29.51 -19.57 -23.19
CA ALA A 28 -29.26 -19.82 -21.77
C ALA A 28 -29.10 -21.34 -21.62
N LYS A 29 -27.88 -21.84 -21.82
CA LYS A 29 -27.24 -22.93 -21.04
C LYS A 29 -26.05 -23.56 -21.78
N VAL A 30 -24.96 -23.63 -21.03
CA VAL A 30 -23.83 -24.56 -21.17
C VAL A 30 -22.82 -24.23 -22.27
N SER A 31 -21.85 -23.40 -21.90
CA SER A 31 -20.45 -23.82 -22.01
C SER A 31 -19.92 -24.09 -20.61
N ALA A 32 -20.41 -25.18 -20.01
CA ALA A 32 -19.61 -25.90 -19.04
C ALA A 32 -18.59 -26.69 -19.87
N GLY A 33 -17.31 -26.39 -19.71
CA GLY A 33 -16.24 -27.13 -20.41
C GLY A 33 -15.39 -26.31 -21.37
N THR A 34 -14.96 -25.12 -20.95
CA THR A 34 -13.62 -24.63 -21.28
C THR A 34 -13.06 -24.08 -19.98
N GLN A 35 -11.96 -24.64 -19.50
CA GLN A 35 -11.26 -24.22 -18.30
C GLN A 35 -10.87 -22.75 -18.46
N ALA A 36 -11.75 -21.85 -18.00
CA ALA A 36 -11.49 -20.42 -17.94
C ALA A 36 -10.38 -20.21 -16.92
N GLY A 37 -9.32 -19.52 -17.33
CA GLY A 37 -8.00 -19.53 -16.70
C GLY A 37 -7.99 -19.30 -15.18
N ASP A 38 -6.95 -19.86 -14.56
CA ASP A 38 -6.72 -20.05 -13.11
C ASP A 38 -6.56 -18.76 -12.29
N CYS A 39 -7.38 -17.73 -12.52
CA CYS A 39 -7.45 -16.52 -11.70
C CYS A 39 -8.56 -16.63 -10.64
N ARG A 40 -8.34 -15.97 -9.50
CA ARG A 40 -9.31 -15.86 -8.41
C ARG A 40 -10.06 -14.54 -8.53
N ASP A 41 -11.39 -14.61 -8.52
CA ASP A 41 -12.21 -13.40 -8.34
C ASP A 41 -12.11 -12.87 -6.91
N ASP A 42 -11.96 -11.55 -6.80
CA ASP A 42 -11.54 -10.80 -5.60
C ASP A 42 -12.42 -9.58 -5.30
N GLY A 43 -13.50 -9.34 -6.06
CA GLY A 43 -14.30 -8.10 -5.91
C GLY A 43 -14.98 -7.88 -4.57
N ASP A 44 -15.22 -8.95 -3.82
CA ASP A 44 -15.85 -8.89 -2.51
C ASP A 44 -14.83 -9.00 -1.36
N TRP A 45 -13.54 -8.91 -1.68
CA TRP A 45 -12.51 -8.99 -0.65
C TRP A 45 -12.57 -7.78 0.28
N SER A 46 -12.60 -8.08 1.58
CA SER A 46 -12.31 -7.09 2.61
C SER A 46 -10.84 -6.65 2.54
N GLY A 47 -10.54 -5.45 3.04
CA GLY A 47 -9.15 -4.98 3.12
C GLY A 47 -8.21 -5.93 3.88
N ARG A 48 -8.74 -6.74 4.80
CA ARG A 48 -7.98 -7.80 5.49
C ARG A 48 -7.59 -8.95 4.55
N GLN A 49 -8.48 -9.35 3.64
CA GLN A 49 -8.22 -10.39 2.64
C GLN A 49 -7.23 -9.91 1.59
N GLU A 50 -7.39 -8.68 1.10
CA GLU A 50 -6.42 -8.03 0.22
C GLU A 50 -5.03 -7.97 0.86
N ALA A 51 -4.96 -7.55 2.13
CA ALA A 51 -3.71 -7.52 2.89
C ALA A 51 -3.13 -8.91 3.13
N ALA A 52 -3.97 -9.94 3.31
CA ALA A 52 -3.52 -11.33 3.47
C ALA A 52 -2.84 -11.86 2.21
N TRP A 53 -3.42 -11.56 1.06
CA TRP A 53 -2.80 -11.86 -0.23
C TRP A 53 -1.49 -11.06 -0.41
N LEU A 54 -1.52 -9.76 -0.11
CA LEU A 54 -0.34 -8.91 -0.26
C LEU A 54 0.82 -9.33 0.65
N ARG A 55 0.54 -9.86 1.85
CA ARG A 55 1.55 -10.43 2.77
C ARG A 55 2.35 -11.57 2.16
N THR A 56 1.78 -12.36 1.27
CA THR A 56 2.49 -13.47 0.61
C THR A 56 3.24 -13.02 -0.65
N ALA A 57 2.89 -11.84 -1.17
CA ALA A 57 3.44 -11.24 -2.38
C ALA A 57 4.58 -10.24 -2.11
N VAL A 58 4.56 -9.51 -0.99
CA VAL A 58 5.54 -8.46 -0.66
C VAL A 58 6.84 -9.04 -0.09
N ALA A 59 7.96 -8.51 -0.54
CA ALA A 59 9.28 -8.76 0.04
C ALA A 59 10.11 -7.47 0.07
N PHE A 60 10.81 -7.23 1.19
CA PHE A 60 11.72 -6.11 1.34
C PHE A 60 13.16 -6.57 1.12
N HIS A 61 13.76 -6.16 0.01
CA HIS A 61 15.14 -6.48 -0.30
C HIS A 61 16.04 -5.38 0.26
N ARG A 62 17.10 -5.79 0.97
CA ARG A 62 18.23 -4.92 1.32
C ARG A 62 19.46 -5.38 0.51
N PRO A 63 20.43 -4.48 0.26
CA PRO A 63 21.77 -4.90 -0.13
C PRO A 63 22.33 -5.90 0.89
N ALA A 64 23.20 -6.80 0.41
CA ALA A 64 23.78 -7.88 1.20
C ALA A 64 24.50 -7.36 2.46
N ASP A 65 24.42 -8.14 3.54
CA ASP A 65 25.06 -7.85 4.82
C ASP A 65 26.56 -7.58 4.61
N GLY A 66 27.03 -6.38 4.98
CA GLY A 66 28.45 -6.01 4.94
C GLY A 66 28.74 -4.63 4.35
N ALA A 67 27.85 -4.08 3.53
CA ALA A 67 27.85 -2.65 3.24
C ALA A 67 27.23 -1.91 4.44
N GLY A 68 27.76 -0.73 4.78
CA GLY A 68 27.10 0.15 5.76
C GLY A 68 25.63 0.42 5.39
N PRO A 69 24.90 1.22 6.19
CA PRO A 69 23.45 1.43 6.02
C PRO A 69 23.07 2.29 4.78
N SER A 70 23.68 2.04 3.63
CA SER A 70 23.19 2.50 2.34
C SER A 70 21.93 1.72 1.94
N TYR A 71 20.99 2.43 1.34
CA TYR A 71 19.72 1.88 0.85
C TYR A 71 19.60 2.05 -0.66
N GLU A 72 20.69 2.40 -1.35
CA GLU A 72 20.69 2.68 -2.79
C GLU A 72 20.27 1.46 -3.62
N GLU A 73 20.45 0.24 -3.10
CA GLU A 73 20.00 -1.01 -3.71
C GLU A 73 18.77 -1.61 -3.02
N ALA A 74 18.22 -0.94 -2.00
CA ALA A 74 17.06 -1.43 -1.29
C ALA A 74 15.78 -1.23 -2.10
N SER A 75 14.87 -2.19 -1.99
CA SER A 75 13.62 -2.15 -2.74
C SER A 75 12.47 -2.89 -2.06
N VAL A 76 11.26 -2.49 -2.41
CA VAL A 76 10.04 -3.25 -2.17
C VAL A 76 9.73 -4.02 -3.44
N VAL A 77 9.58 -5.33 -3.32
CA VAL A 77 9.23 -6.22 -4.43
C VAL A 77 7.85 -6.80 -4.16
N VAL A 78 6.90 -6.52 -5.05
CA VAL A 78 5.59 -7.19 -5.10
C VAL A 78 5.68 -8.24 -6.18
N ARG A 79 5.80 -9.50 -5.78
CA ARG A 79 6.02 -10.64 -6.69
C ARG A 79 4.82 -11.59 -6.67
N PRO A 80 4.70 -12.49 -7.65
CA PRO A 80 3.73 -13.58 -7.58
C PRO A 80 3.77 -14.28 -6.21
N PRO A 81 2.62 -14.46 -5.53
CA PRO A 81 2.52 -15.22 -4.30
C PRO A 81 3.21 -16.58 -4.43
N ARG A 82 4.13 -16.89 -3.50
CA ARG A 82 4.81 -18.20 -3.47
C ARG A 82 3.96 -19.29 -2.81
N THR A 83 3.04 -18.89 -1.94
CA THR A 83 2.21 -19.76 -1.10
C THR A 83 0.79 -19.21 -1.03
N GLY A 84 -0.17 -20.08 -0.72
CA GLY A 84 -1.60 -19.78 -0.67
C GLY A 84 -2.37 -20.26 -1.89
N ASP A 85 -3.68 -20.43 -1.70
CA ASP A 85 -4.60 -20.97 -2.72
C ASP A 85 -4.84 -20.01 -3.89
N VAL A 86 -4.33 -18.79 -3.80
CA VAL A 86 -4.57 -17.71 -4.77
C VAL A 86 -3.26 -17.12 -5.25
N ARG A 87 -2.85 -17.51 -6.46
CA ARG A 87 -1.62 -17.00 -7.09
C ARG A 87 -1.87 -15.83 -8.03
N VAL A 88 -3.00 -15.84 -8.74
CA VAL A 88 -3.37 -14.80 -9.70
C VAL A 88 -4.78 -14.32 -9.41
N LEU A 89 -4.99 -13.01 -9.42
CA LEU A 89 -6.29 -12.35 -9.25
C LEU A 89 -6.90 -12.04 -10.62
N CYS A 90 -8.21 -12.16 -10.75
CA CYS A 90 -8.90 -11.82 -11.99
C CYS A 90 -8.97 -10.30 -12.19
N ARG A 91 -9.02 -9.53 -11.10
CA ARG A 91 -8.80 -8.08 -11.13
C ARG A 91 -7.50 -7.75 -10.41
N PRO A 92 -6.70 -6.82 -10.94
CA PRO A 92 -5.53 -6.34 -10.23
C PRO A 92 -5.92 -5.59 -8.96
N LEU A 93 -5.20 -5.87 -7.87
CA LEU A 93 -5.29 -5.12 -6.64
C LEU A 93 -4.52 -3.80 -6.76
N ASP A 94 -5.14 -2.71 -6.32
CA ASP A 94 -4.44 -1.44 -6.12
C ASP A 94 -3.51 -1.56 -4.91
N VAL A 95 -2.22 -1.34 -5.11
CA VAL A 95 -1.20 -1.43 -4.06
C VAL A 95 -0.48 -0.11 -3.94
N GLN A 96 -0.39 0.43 -2.73
CA GLN A 96 0.44 1.58 -2.44
C GLN A 96 1.73 1.12 -1.77
N VAL A 97 2.86 1.72 -2.19
CA VAL A 97 4.13 1.65 -1.47
C VAL A 97 4.46 3.06 -1.01
N GLU A 98 4.47 3.26 0.31
CA GLU A 98 4.72 4.56 0.91
C GLU A 98 5.95 4.55 1.79
N PHE A 99 6.66 5.68 1.77
CA PHE A 99 7.90 5.93 2.48
C PHE A 99 7.72 7.13 3.40
N TRP A 100 8.17 6.98 4.64
CA TRP A 100 8.19 8.04 5.64
C TRP A 100 9.55 8.12 6.32
N THR A 101 9.82 9.29 6.85
CA THR A 101 10.89 9.53 7.82
C THR A 101 10.27 9.63 9.20
N LEU A 102 10.85 8.95 10.18
CA LEU A 102 10.53 9.03 11.60
C LEU A 102 11.70 9.74 12.28
N THR A 103 11.44 10.86 12.97
CA THR A 103 12.48 11.61 13.69
C THR A 103 12.11 11.68 15.17
N ALA A 104 13.01 11.26 16.05
CA ALA A 104 12.79 11.32 17.49
C ALA A 104 12.63 12.77 17.97
N ARG A 105 11.55 13.05 18.71
CA ARG A 105 11.33 14.30 19.46
C ARG A 105 11.09 14.00 20.93
N ALA A 106 11.15 15.03 21.78
CA ALA A 106 10.88 14.92 23.21
C ALA A 106 9.48 14.37 23.53
N THR A 107 8.49 14.62 22.66
CA THR A 107 7.10 14.17 22.82
C THR A 107 6.80 12.87 22.07
N GLY A 108 7.81 12.23 21.48
CA GLY A 108 7.67 11.03 20.65
C GLY A 108 8.12 11.23 19.20
N PRO A 109 8.15 10.15 18.38
CA PRO A 109 8.59 10.25 16.99
C PRO A 109 7.64 11.09 16.13
N GLU A 110 8.21 12.06 15.41
CA GLU A 110 7.52 12.81 14.37
C GLU A 110 7.61 12.04 13.05
N LEU A 111 6.46 11.88 12.38
CA LEU A 111 6.36 11.21 11.08
C LEU A 111 6.28 12.25 9.96
N SER A 112 7.15 12.13 8.97
CA SER A 112 7.12 12.97 7.76
C SER A 112 7.00 12.11 6.51
N PHE A 113 6.06 12.44 5.63
CA PHE A 113 5.92 11.77 4.34
C PHE A 113 7.10 12.08 3.41
N VAL A 114 7.60 11.07 2.71
CA VAL A 114 8.67 11.22 1.73
C VAL A 114 8.14 11.02 0.31
N LEU A 115 7.58 9.84 0.03
CA LEU A 115 7.14 9.48 -1.32
C LEU A 115 6.11 8.35 -1.28
N ARG A 116 5.24 8.31 -2.30
CA ARG A 116 4.28 7.23 -2.55
C ARG A 116 4.40 6.76 -3.99
N TYR A 117 4.31 5.46 -4.19
CA TYR A 117 4.06 4.83 -5.48
C TYR A 117 2.73 4.09 -5.45
N GLY A 118 1.91 4.30 -6.48
CA GLY A 118 0.73 3.47 -6.76
C GLY A 118 1.10 2.39 -7.77
N LEU A 119 0.73 1.15 -7.47
CA LEU A 119 0.96 -0.02 -8.29
C LEU A 119 -0.37 -0.75 -8.51
N SER A 120 -0.42 -1.54 -9.58
CA SER A 120 -1.50 -2.48 -9.85
C SER A 120 -0.90 -3.89 -9.89
N ALA A 121 -1.39 -4.78 -9.04
CA ALA A 121 -0.82 -6.11 -8.82
C ALA A 121 -1.89 -7.20 -8.83
N ASP A 122 -1.79 -8.10 -9.80
CA ASP A 122 -2.66 -9.28 -9.96
C ASP A 122 -1.94 -10.59 -9.58
N GLY A 123 -0.65 -10.54 -9.23
CA GLY A 123 0.17 -11.71 -8.95
C GLY A 123 0.75 -12.40 -10.19
N SER A 124 0.52 -11.89 -11.40
CA SER A 124 1.06 -12.48 -12.64
C SER A 124 2.50 -12.03 -12.95
N ARG A 125 2.90 -10.86 -12.45
CA ARG A 125 4.21 -10.23 -12.72
C ARG A 125 4.82 -9.65 -11.46
N THR A 126 6.14 -9.61 -11.43
CA THR A 126 6.88 -8.91 -10.38
C THR A 126 6.92 -7.41 -10.66
N ARG A 127 6.70 -6.62 -9.60
CA ARG A 127 6.88 -5.16 -9.57
C ARG A 127 7.92 -4.82 -8.51
N THR A 128 8.82 -3.91 -8.84
CA THR A 128 9.89 -3.46 -7.94
C THR A 128 9.82 -1.95 -7.80
N VAL A 129 9.87 -1.48 -6.55
CA VAL A 129 9.95 -0.06 -6.19
C VAL A 129 11.26 0.14 -5.46
N ALA A 130 12.17 0.88 -6.06
CA ALA A 130 13.42 1.29 -5.42
C ALA A 130 13.13 2.25 -4.26
N PHE A 131 13.97 2.21 -3.22
CA PHE A 131 13.87 3.19 -2.15
C PHE A 131 14.30 4.57 -2.68
N PRO A 132 13.59 5.65 -2.33
CA PRO A 132 13.98 6.98 -2.77
C PRO A 132 15.29 7.40 -2.10
N SER A 133 16.18 8.03 -2.86
CA SER A 133 17.45 8.56 -2.34
C SER A 133 17.26 9.63 -1.27
N SER A 134 16.11 10.29 -1.26
CA SER A 134 15.69 11.27 -0.25
C SER A 134 15.25 10.65 1.08
N LEU A 135 15.19 9.32 1.20
CA LEU A 135 14.80 8.65 2.44
C LEU A 135 15.89 8.84 3.51
N ALA A 136 15.68 9.86 4.34
CA ALA A 136 16.62 10.21 5.39
C ALA A 136 16.66 9.13 6.48
N THR A 137 17.88 8.71 6.82
CA THR A 137 18.15 7.73 7.88
C THR A 137 19.23 8.22 8.85
N GLY A 138 19.31 9.54 9.10
CA GLY A 138 20.18 10.13 10.13
C GLY A 138 21.19 11.15 9.59
N GLN A 139 20.73 12.34 9.20
CA GLN A 139 21.60 13.41 8.69
C GLN A 139 21.87 14.53 9.72
N ASP A 140 20.98 14.77 10.69
CA ASP A 140 20.96 16.08 11.41
C ASP A 140 21.13 15.98 12.95
N ALA A 141 22.08 15.17 13.44
CA ALA A 141 22.35 14.93 14.87
C ALA A 141 21.16 14.39 15.71
N THR A 142 20.00 14.19 15.10
CA THR A 142 18.79 13.63 15.69
C THR A 142 18.61 12.19 15.24
N CYS A 143 18.01 11.35 16.09
CA CYS A 143 17.73 9.97 15.72
C CYS A 143 16.61 9.94 14.69
N THR A 144 16.95 9.60 13.44
CA THR A 144 16.02 9.56 12.31
C THR A 144 16.09 8.21 11.61
N ARG A 145 14.94 7.61 11.31
CA ARG A 145 14.81 6.29 10.66
C ARG A 145 13.79 6.34 9.54
N GLY A 146 14.02 5.56 8.49
CA GLY A 146 13.07 5.39 7.41
C GLY A 146 12.03 4.32 7.76
N LEU A 147 10.78 4.53 7.38
CA LEU A 147 9.73 3.52 7.40
C LEU A 147 9.22 3.35 5.97
N VAL A 148 9.03 2.10 5.56
CA VAL A 148 8.36 1.75 4.31
C VAL A 148 7.20 0.81 4.59
N ALA A 149 6.08 0.98 3.90
CA ALA A 149 4.96 0.05 3.94
C ALA A 149 4.37 -0.19 2.55
N ALA A 150 3.90 -1.42 2.34
CA ALA A 150 3.11 -1.83 1.19
C ALA A 150 1.71 -2.25 1.67
N TYR A 151 0.67 -1.66 1.09
CA TYR A 151 -0.71 -1.89 1.53
C TYR A 151 -1.71 -1.81 0.37
N ALA A 152 -2.88 -2.40 0.57
CA ALA A 152 -3.93 -2.48 -0.44
C ALA A 152 -4.85 -1.25 -0.44
N GLY A 153 -5.34 -0.87 -1.62
CA GLY A 153 -6.36 0.14 -1.84
C GLY A 153 -5.85 1.58 -1.86
N ARG A 154 -6.69 2.50 -1.35
CA ARG A 154 -6.43 3.95 -1.34
C ARG A 154 -5.32 4.37 -0.37
N PRO A 155 -4.69 5.54 -0.57
CA PRO A 155 -3.75 6.09 0.39
C PRO A 155 -4.22 6.10 1.85
N LEU A 156 -3.29 5.89 2.79
CA LEU A 156 -3.59 6.02 4.23
C LEU A 156 -3.89 7.47 4.58
N ALA A 157 -4.85 7.67 5.48
CA ALA A 157 -5.19 9.00 5.99
C ALA A 157 -5.42 9.01 7.50
N GLY A 158 -5.08 10.13 8.14
CA GLY A 158 -5.43 10.41 9.54
C GLY A 158 -5.08 9.28 10.50
N GLY A 159 -6.12 8.65 11.07
CA GLY A 159 -5.99 7.56 12.04
C GLY A 159 -5.33 6.29 11.51
N GLU A 160 -5.24 6.10 10.19
CA GLU A 160 -4.61 4.92 9.57
C GLU A 160 -3.08 4.97 9.55
N LEU A 161 -2.50 6.17 9.69
CA LEU A 161 -1.06 6.41 9.57
C LEU A 161 -0.26 5.64 10.64
N PRO A 162 1.01 5.31 10.34
CA PRO A 162 1.85 4.58 11.27
C PRO A 162 2.11 5.38 12.55
N ARG A 163 2.14 4.66 13.67
CA ARG A 163 2.54 5.14 14.98
C ARG A 163 3.61 4.21 15.53
N VAL A 164 4.63 4.75 16.15
CA VAL A 164 5.69 3.97 16.80
C VAL A 164 5.43 3.96 18.30
N THR A 165 5.29 2.78 18.89
CA THR A 165 5.04 2.60 20.32
C THR A 165 6.37 2.36 21.04
N GLY A 166 7.20 3.39 21.16
CA GLY A 166 8.45 3.28 21.92
C GLY A 166 9.56 4.25 21.49
N ASP A 167 10.73 4.05 22.09
CA ASP A 167 11.96 4.74 21.72
C ASP A 167 12.40 4.33 20.30
N LEU A 168 12.48 5.32 19.41
CA LEU A 168 12.85 5.11 18.02
C LEU A 168 14.25 4.49 17.87
N ALA A 169 15.15 4.71 18.83
CA ALA A 169 16.49 4.12 18.83
C ALA A 169 16.47 2.59 18.99
N ALA A 170 15.52 2.06 19.75
CA ALA A 170 15.40 0.62 20.02
C ALA A 170 14.30 -0.07 19.18
N ALA A 171 13.38 0.70 18.58
CA ALA A 171 12.22 0.17 17.90
C ALA A 171 12.56 -0.84 16.79
N GLY A 172 11.83 -1.95 16.76
CA GLY A 172 11.78 -2.89 15.65
C GLY A 172 10.51 -2.72 14.82
N ASP A 173 10.33 -3.60 13.83
CA ASP A 173 9.12 -3.61 13.01
C ASP A 173 7.85 -3.83 13.84
N ALA A 174 7.94 -4.61 14.94
CA ALA A 174 6.82 -4.91 15.82
C ALA A 174 6.30 -3.70 16.63
N ASP A 175 7.12 -2.64 16.74
CA ASP A 175 6.77 -1.40 17.44
C ASP A 175 6.06 -0.40 16.54
N VAL A 176 5.93 -0.70 15.24
CA VAL A 176 5.17 0.11 14.29
C VAL A 176 3.74 -0.43 14.19
N ARG A 177 2.76 0.43 14.45
CA ARG A 177 1.33 0.11 14.41
C ARG A 177 0.62 1.01 13.42
N PHE A 178 -0.21 0.41 12.58
CA PHE A 178 -1.08 1.12 11.65
C PHE A 178 -2.52 1.02 12.16
N GLY A 179 -3.31 2.08 12.01
CA GLY A 179 -4.73 2.08 12.37
C GLY A 179 -5.64 1.41 11.33
N THR A 180 -5.11 0.48 10.54
CA THR A 180 -5.81 -0.16 9.42
C THR A 180 -5.34 -1.61 9.23
N GLU A 181 -6.21 -2.44 8.68
CA GLU A 181 -5.92 -3.86 8.41
C GLU A 181 -5.39 -4.11 7.00
N ARG A 182 -5.27 -3.05 6.19
CA ARG A 182 -4.88 -3.10 4.77
C ARG A 182 -3.39 -3.34 4.53
N ILE A 183 -2.59 -3.43 5.60
CA ILE A 183 -1.12 -3.54 5.53
C ILE A 183 -0.71 -4.95 5.10
N GLY A 184 -0.10 -5.03 3.91
CA GLY A 184 0.53 -6.24 3.39
C GLY A 184 1.94 -6.46 3.92
N GLY A 185 2.64 -5.39 4.31
CA GLY A 185 3.91 -5.50 5.01
C GLY A 185 4.53 -4.14 5.24
N HIS A 186 5.42 -4.05 6.22
CA HIS A 186 6.18 -2.84 6.50
C HIS A 186 7.57 -3.18 7.02
N ARG A 187 8.45 -2.18 6.98
CA ARG A 187 9.80 -2.29 7.52
C ARG A 187 10.29 -0.95 8.05
N LEU A 188 10.69 -0.95 9.31
CA LEU A 188 11.46 0.12 9.92
C LEU A 188 12.94 -0.11 9.63
N LEU A 189 13.52 0.81 8.88
CA LEU A 189 14.92 0.74 8.49
C LEU A 189 15.80 1.09 9.69
N PRO A 190 16.97 0.43 9.86
CA PRO A 190 17.92 0.84 10.88
C PRO A 190 18.35 2.30 10.66
N ALA A 191 18.83 2.95 11.70
CA ALA A 191 19.46 4.26 11.53
C ALA A 191 20.80 4.08 10.79
N ARG A 192 21.16 5.03 9.93
CA ARG A 192 22.50 5.06 9.30
C ARG A 192 23.61 5.28 10.31
N ASP A 193 23.31 6.01 11.37
CA ASP A 193 24.22 6.25 12.48
C ASP A 193 23.55 5.77 13.77
N SER A 194 23.69 4.47 14.06
CA SER A 194 23.13 3.85 15.27
C SER A 194 23.71 4.47 16.54
N ALA A 195 24.99 4.83 16.52
CA ALA A 195 25.66 5.48 17.65
C ALA A 195 25.03 6.82 18.04
N ARG A 196 24.45 7.56 17.09
CA ARG A 196 23.69 8.79 17.39
C ARG A 196 22.31 8.54 17.96
N CYS A 197 21.65 7.45 17.56
CA CYS A 197 20.41 7.03 18.22
C CYS A 197 20.70 6.59 19.67
N ASP A 198 21.84 5.97 19.94
CA ASP A 198 22.27 5.62 21.29
C ASP A 198 22.78 6.84 22.10
N ALA A 199 23.45 7.81 21.48
CA ALA A 199 23.96 9.00 22.18
C ALA A 199 22.84 9.88 22.77
N ASN A 200 21.66 9.91 22.14
CA ASN A 200 20.48 10.58 22.70
C ASN A 200 19.89 9.85 23.92
N ARG A 201 20.20 8.56 24.12
CA ARG A 201 19.84 7.81 25.33
C ARG A 201 20.70 8.22 26.52
N SER A 202 21.96 8.58 26.28
CA SER A 202 22.97 8.86 27.31
C SER A 202 22.96 10.29 27.84
N LYS A 203 22.02 11.14 27.42
CA LYS A 203 21.82 12.46 28.02
C LYS A 203 20.71 12.36 29.06
N PRO A 204 21.00 12.04 30.34
CA PRO A 204 20.01 12.20 31.39
C PRO A 204 19.52 13.65 31.32
N GLY A 205 18.20 13.83 31.25
CA GLY A 205 17.61 15.14 31.45
C GLY A 205 18.14 15.71 32.77
N PRO A 206 18.35 17.03 32.89
CA PRO A 206 18.75 17.60 34.16
C PRO A 206 17.77 17.10 35.22
N ALA A 207 18.30 16.42 36.25
CA ALA A 207 17.48 16.02 37.39
C ALA A 207 16.75 17.27 37.88
N PRO A 208 15.44 17.19 38.19
CA PRO A 208 14.77 18.33 38.79
C PRO A 208 15.54 18.67 40.07
N THR A 209 16.19 19.83 40.08
CA THR A 209 16.73 20.45 41.29
C THR A 209 15.54 20.95 42.12
N GLY A 210 14.73 20.01 42.62
CA GLY A 210 13.84 20.24 43.73
C GLY A 210 14.71 20.20 44.97
N SER A 211 15.09 21.38 45.47
CA SER A 211 15.63 21.49 46.82
C SER A 211 14.66 20.80 47.77
N ALA A 212 15.12 19.78 48.48
CA ALA A 212 14.43 19.22 49.63
C ALA A 212 14.41 20.29 50.74
N GLY A 213 13.51 21.27 50.59
CA GLY A 213 13.09 22.15 51.66
C GLY A 213 12.15 21.34 52.53
N TRP A 214 12.67 20.83 53.65
CA TRP A 214 11.87 20.31 54.74
C TRP A 214 10.95 21.43 55.24
N ASP A 215 9.66 21.31 54.97
CA ASP A 215 8.65 22.18 55.57
C ASP A 215 8.27 21.59 56.93
N ILE A 216 8.57 22.34 57.99
CA ILE A 216 8.38 21.96 59.41
C ILE A 216 6.97 22.37 59.90
N TYR A 217 6.12 22.92 59.03
CA TYR A 217 4.78 23.38 59.41
C TYR A 217 3.70 22.84 58.47
N HIS A 218 3.33 21.58 58.64
CA HIS A 218 2.00 21.12 58.25
C HIS A 218 1.23 20.60 59.47
N PRO A 219 0.08 21.21 59.83
CA PRO A 219 -0.79 20.76 60.92
C PRO A 219 -1.52 19.46 60.61
#